data_AF-A0A0K0KTI2-F1
#
_entry.id   AF-A0A0K0KTI2-F1
#
_cell.length_a   1.000
_cell.length_b   1.000
_cell.length_c   1.000
_cell.angle_alpha   90.00
_cell.angle_beta   90.00
_cell.angle_gamma   90.00
#
_symmetry.space_group_name_H-M   'P 1'
#
loop_
_entity.id
_entity.type
_entity.pdbx_description
1 polymer ?
#
loop_
_entity_poly.entity_id
_entity_poly.type
_entity_poly.pdbx_seq_one_letter_code
_entity_poly.pdbx_strand_id
1 'polypeptide(L)'
;RGAKILVDDSHGCGVLGRNPNSEQPLGYGGGGVIEYFGLDYAENNIIYAGQLSKAFNSPGGFVSCARETDENFGVLNLAKNSNTLVFTGPICTAGLSSAKTTFDLNAAEGDLQRKRLLA
;
A
#
# COMPACT_ATOMS: atom_id res chain seq x y z
N ARG A 1 -22.72 13.87 -3.63
CA ARG A 1 -21.87 12.87 -2.93
C ARG A 1 -21.32 11.93 -4.00
N GLY A 2 -20.01 11.81 -4.16
CA GLY A 2 -19.39 10.93 -5.16
C GLY A 2 -19.27 9.47 -4.66
N ALA A 3 -19.07 8.54 -5.60
CA ALA A 3 -18.79 7.15 -5.28
C ALA A 3 -17.42 7.00 -4.58
N LYS A 4 -17.28 5.98 -3.73
CA LYS A 4 -15.99 5.57 -3.18
C LYS A 4 -15.31 4.60 -4.13
N ILE A 5 -13.99 4.71 -4.26
CA ILE A 5 -13.19 3.84 -5.12
C ILE A 5 -12.34 2.96 -4.22
N LEU A 6 -12.59 1.65 -4.23
CA LEU A 6 -11.71 0.68 -3.61
C LEU A 6 -10.65 0.25 -4.62
N VAL A 7 -9.38 0.41 -4.25
CA VAL A 7 -8.23 -0.02 -5.05
C VAL A 7 -7.52 -1.13 -4.28
N ASP A 8 -7.50 -2.34 -4.85
CA ASP A 8 -6.61 -3.42 -4.40
C ASP A 8 -5.31 -3.34 -5.21
N ASP A 9 -4.25 -2.93 -4.53
CA ASP A 9 -2.92 -2.76 -5.10
C ASP A 9 -1.92 -3.80 -4.60
N SER A 10 -2.40 -5.02 -4.34
CA SER A 10 -1.55 -6.15 -3.93
C SER A 10 -0.39 -6.42 -4.91
N HIS A 11 -0.52 -6.00 -6.16
CA HIS A 11 0.49 -6.22 -7.20
C HIS A 11 1.27 -4.96 -7.61
N GLY A 12 0.78 -3.75 -7.31
CA GLY A 12 1.53 -2.51 -7.57
C GLY A 12 2.25 -1.97 -6.35
N CYS A 13 1.78 -2.21 -5.12
CA CYS A 13 2.47 -1.76 -3.91
C CYS A 13 3.86 -2.44 -3.79
N GLY A 14 4.91 -1.64 -3.60
CA GLY A 14 6.31 -2.06 -3.66
C GLY A 14 6.92 -2.07 -5.06
N VAL A 15 6.11 -1.94 -6.12
CA VAL A 15 6.54 -2.04 -7.52
C VAL A 15 6.32 -0.75 -8.30
N LEU A 16 5.12 -0.20 -8.27
CA LEU A 16 4.79 1.07 -8.92
C LEU A 16 5.13 2.23 -7.99
N GLY A 17 5.59 3.33 -8.54
CA GLY A 17 6.01 4.49 -7.77
C GLY A 17 5.87 5.79 -8.54
N ARG A 18 6.14 6.88 -7.85
CA ARG A 18 5.98 8.24 -8.37
C ARG A 18 6.90 8.55 -9.55
N ASN A 19 6.51 9.52 -10.37
CA ASN A 19 7.33 10.11 -11.45
C ASN A 19 7.92 9.08 -12.44
N PRO A 20 7.11 8.17 -13.02
CA PRO A 20 7.60 7.25 -14.04
C PRO A 20 8.14 8.03 -15.26
N ASN A 21 9.24 7.53 -15.83
CA ASN A 21 9.87 8.10 -17.03
C ASN A 21 10.56 7.00 -17.85
N SER A 22 11.19 7.34 -18.98
CA SER A 22 11.83 6.36 -19.86
C SER A 22 12.93 5.52 -19.19
N GLU A 23 13.68 6.10 -18.25
CA GLU A 23 14.78 5.43 -17.52
C GLU A 23 14.29 4.62 -16.29
N GLN A 24 13.10 4.93 -15.80
CA GLN A 24 12.45 4.24 -14.68
C GLN A 24 10.93 4.15 -14.94
N PRO A 25 10.47 3.25 -15.83
CA PRO A 25 9.06 3.19 -16.24
C PRO A 25 8.09 2.81 -15.13
N LEU A 26 8.57 2.13 -14.07
CA LEU A 26 7.79 1.79 -12.88
C LEU A 26 7.79 2.91 -11.83
N GLY A 27 8.53 4.00 -12.05
CA GLY A 27 8.69 5.10 -11.10
C GLY A 27 9.54 4.77 -9.88
N TYR A 28 9.49 5.66 -8.88
CA TYR A 28 10.38 5.66 -7.72
C TYR A 28 9.66 5.39 -6.40
N GLY A 29 10.36 4.79 -5.45
CA GLY A 29 9.90 4.56 -4.07
C GLY A 29 8.93 3.38 -3.86
N GLY A 30 8.21 2.92 -4.89
CA GLY A 30 7.34 1.74 -4.77
C GLY A 30 6.06 1.98 -3.96
N GLY A 31 5.53 3.21 -3.93
CA GLY A 31 4.34 3.57 -3.14
C GLY A 31 3.01 2.97 -3.65
N GLY A 32 3.01 2.40 -4.85
CA GLY A 32 1.87 1.78 -5.49
C GLY A 32 1.23 2.63 -6.59
N VAL A 33 0.11 2.13 -7.09
CA VAL A 33 -0.63 2.68 -8.24
C VAL A 33 -1.14 4.11 -8.00
N ILE A 34 -1.44 4.45 -6.75
CA ILE A 34 -1.93 5.78 -6.38
C ILE A 34 -0.82 6.83 -6.57
N GLU A 35 0.37 6.57 -6.06
CA GLU A 35 1.56 7.40 -6.27
C GLU A 35 1.99 7.41 -7.74
N TYR A 36 1.86 6.28 -8.45
CA TYR A 36 2.21 6.18 -9.87
C TYR A 36 1.41 7.12 -10.75
N PHE A 37 0.11 7.24 -10.49
CA PHE A 37 -0.77 8.15 -11.21
C PHE A 37 -0.88 9.55 -10.57
N GLY A 38 -0.15 9.82 -9.49
CA GLY A 38 -0.19 11.11 -8.79
C GLY A 38 -1.57 11.45 -8.21
N LEU A 39 -2.31 10.44 -7.76
CA LEU A 39 -3.65 10.60 -7.18
C LEU A 39 -3.58 10.87 -5.68
N ASP A 40 -4.58 11.56 -5.16
CA ASP A 40 -4.74 11.81 -3.73
C ASP A 40 -5.93 11.03 -3.16
N TYR A 41 -5.75 10.42 -1.99
CA TYR A 41 -6.78 9.59 -1.39
C TYR A 41 -8.08 10.38 -1.09
N ALA A 42 -7.95 11.62 -0.62
CA ALA A 42 -9.07 12.45 -0.19
C ALA A 42 -9.81 13.03 -1.39
N GLU A 43 -9.06 13.65 -2.30
CA GLU A 43 -9.61 14.29 -3.49
C GLU A 43 -10.31 13.28 -4.39
N ASN A 44 -9.75 12.06 -4.50
CA ASN A 44 -10.28 11.01 -5.36
C ASN A 44 -11.21 10.01 -4.65
N ASN A 45 -11.53 10.19 -3.36
CA ASN A 45 -12.40 9.29 -2.57
C ASN A 45 -11.93 7.82 -2.56
N ILE A 46 -10.62 7.60 -2.39
CA ILE A 46 -9.99 6.29 -2.49
C ILE A 46 -9.88 5.60 -1.13
N ILE A 47 -10.24 4.31 -1.12
CA ILE A 47 -9.85 3.34 -0.09
C ILE A 47 -8.78 2.46 -0.75
N TYR A 48 -7.58 2.51 -0.20
CA TYR A 48 -6.40 1.83 -0.74
C TYR A 48 -6.10 0.59 0.08
N ALA A 49 -6.07 -0.57 -0.55
CA ALA A 49 -5.81 -1.85 0.10
C ALA A 49 -4.69 -2.60 -0.62
N GLY A 50 -4.01 -3.50 0.08
CA GLY A 50 -2.98 -4.32 -0.53
C GLY A 50 -2.46 -5.42 0.38
N GLN A 51 -1.58 -6.25 -0.18
CA GLN A 51 -0.95 -7.37 0.52
C GLN A 51 0.57 -7.21 0.58
N LEU A 52 1.14 -7.66 1.69
CA LEU A 52 2.59 -7.67 1.92
C LEU A 52 3.25 -8.95 1.39
N SER A 53 2.46 -9.95 1.02
CA SER A 53 2.93 -11.28 0.59
C SER A 53 3.50 -11.31 -0.83
N LYS A 54 3.50 -10.18 -1.56
CA LYS A 54 3.99 -10.06 -2.94
C LYS A 54 5.37 -9.40 -2.96
N ALA A 55 5.47 -8.13 -3.39
CA ALA A 55 6.75 -7.43 -3.52
C ALA A 55 7.54 -7.36 -2.20
N PHE A 56 6.85 -7.37 -1.06
CA PHE A 56 7.47 -7.30 0.26
C PHE A 56 7.76 -8.66 0.89
N ASN A 57 7.35 -9.79 0.30
CA ASN A 57 7.59 -11.14 0.83
C ASN A 57 7.36 -11.30 2.35
N SER A 58 6.31 -10.67 2.87
CA SER A 58 5.98 -10.68 4.30
C SER A 58 4.50 -11.03 4.51
N PRO A 59 4.13 -11.69 5.63
CA PRO A 59 2.73 -11.94 5.92
C PRO A 59 1.99 -10.62 6.21
N GLY A 60 0.70 -10.60 5.89
CA GLY A 60 -0.20 -9.49 6.22
C GLY A 60 -0.70 -8.71 5.01
N GLY A 61 -1.61 -7.78 5.30
CA GLY A 61 -2.17 -6.84 4.36
C GLY A 61 -2.53 -5.55 5.08
N PHE A 62 -2.90 -4.53 4.33
CA PHE A 62 -3.22 -3.22 4.86
C PHE A 62 -4.43 -2.62 4.16
N VAL A 63 -5.04 -1.65 4.84
CA VAL A 63 -6.03 -0.73 4.29
C VAL A 63 -5.66 0.67 4.75
N SER A 64 -5.73 1.64 3.85
CA SER A 64 -5.50 3.05 4.09
C SER A 64 -6.60 3.88 3.42
N CYS A 65 -6.87 5.07 3.95
CA CYS A 65 -7.78 6.03 3.36
C CYS A 65 -7.39 7.45 3.78
N ALA A 66 -8.00 8.42 3.12
CA ALA A 66 -7.73 9.85 3.25
C ALA A 66 -7.79 10.45 4.67
N ARG A 67 -8.58 9.88 5.58
CA ARG A 67 -8.91 10.52 6.85
C ARG A 67 -8.89 9.51 7.97
N GLU A 68 -7.98 9.65 8.92
CA GLU A 68 -7.87 8.71 10.04
C GLU A 68 -9.16 8.68 10.90
N THR A 69 -9.76 9.85 11.12
CA THR A 69 -10.86 10.09 12.07
C THR A 69 -12.21 10.39 11.44
N ASP A 70 -12.37 10.24 10.11
CA ASP A 70 -13.69 10.43 9.48
C ASP A 70 -14.68 9.41 10.03
N GLU A 71 -15.78 9.90 10.61
CA GLU A 71 -16.76 9.07 11.33
C GLU A 71 -17.47 8.06 10.43
N ASN A 72 -17.48 8.27 9.11
CA ASN A 72 -18.13 7.35 8.17
C ASN A 72 -17.14 6.42 7.47
N PHE A 73 -15.94 6.90 7.14
CA PHE A 73 -15.01 6.15 6.26
C PHE A 73 -13.55 6.22 6.68
N GLY A 74 -13.25 6.71 7.89
CA GLY A 74 -11.89 6.77 8.36
C GLY A 74 -11.31 5.40 8.67
N VAL A 75 -9.99 5.26 8.60
CA VAL A 75 -9.33 3.96 8.79
C VAL A 75 -9.66 3.36 10.16
N LEU A 76 -9.82 4.21 11.19
CA LEU A 76 -10.27 3.78 12.52
C LEU A 76 -11.73 3.32 12.54
N ASN A 77 -12.60 3.94 11.75
CA ASN A 77 -13.99 3.49 11.62
C ASN A 77 -14.05 2.13 10.90
N LEU A 78 -13.33 1.99 9.79
CA LEU A 78 -13.20 0.71 9.06
C LEU A 78 -12.66 -0.39 9.97
N ALA A 79 -11.64 -0.09 10.76
CA ALA A 79 -11.04 -1.03 11.71
C ALA A 79 -12.04 -1.48 12.79
N LYS A 80 -12.76 -0.54 13.42
CA LYS A 80 -13.74 -0.83 14.49
C LYS A 80 -14.95 -1.66 13.99
N ASN A 81 -15.34 -1.48 12.74
CA ASN A 81 -16.48 -2.18 12.14
C ASN A 81 -16.09 -3.48 11.40
N SER A 82 -14.81 -3.87 11.42
CA SER A 82 -14.34 -5.10 10.78
C SER A 82 -14.34 -6.27 11.77
N ASN A 83 -15.28 -7.20 11.59
CA ASN A 83 -15.33 -8.43 12.39
C ASN A 83 -14.00 -9.22 12.33
N THR A 84 -13.36 -9.28 11.16
CA THR A 84 -12.10 -10.01 11.01
C THR A 84 -10.96 -9.34 11.76
N LEU A 85 -10.90 -8.01 11.80
CA LEU A 85 -9.87 -7.30 12.55
C LEU A 85 -10.11 -7.37 14.07
N VAL A 86 -11.37 -7.27 14.51
CA VAL A 86 -11.74 -7.27 15.92
C VAL A 86 -11.63 -8.65 16.56
N PHE A 87 -12.00 -9.72 15.83
CA PHE A 87 -12.11 -11.07 16.39
C PHE A 87 -10.99 -12.04 15.97
N THR A 88 -9.96 -11.58 15.25
CA THR A 88 -8.78 -12.39 14.90
C THR A 88 -7.55 -11.92 15.66
N GLY A 89 -6.68 -12.86 16.05
CA GLY A 89 -5.38 -12.51 16.63
C GLY A 89 -4.53 -11.66 15.67
N PRO A 90 -3.72 -10.72 16.18
CA PRO A 90 -2.88 -9.89 15.34
C PRO A 90 -1.79 -10.72 14.65
N ILE A 91 -1.19 -10.14 13.60
CA ILE A 91 0.05 -10.66 13.03
C ILE A 91 1.11 -10.84 14.14
N CYS A 92 1.85 -11.93 14.10
CA CYS A 92 2.91 -12.16 15.08
C CYS A 92 4.02 -11.10 14.94
N THR A 93 4.76 -10.87 16.03
CA THR A 93 5.86 -9.88 16.05
C THR A 93 6.92 -10.15 15.01
N ALA A 94 7.22 -11.42 14.72
CA ALA A 94 8.14 -11.82 13.66
C ALA A 94 7.62 -11.41 12.27
N GLY A 95 6.32 -11.55 12.01
CA GLY A 95 5.69 -11.12 10.76
C GLY A 95 5.74 -9.60 10.57
N LEU A 96 5.47 -8.84 11.64
CA LEU A 96 5.59 -7.38 11.62
C LEU A 96 7.03 -6.91 11.41
N SER A 97 8.00 -7.56 12.06
CA SER A 97 9.43 -7.28 11.88
C SER A 97 9.90 -7.56 10.44
N SER A 98 9.43 -8.67 9.86
CA SER A 98 9.68 -9.00 8.45
C SER A 98 9.16 -7.89 7.53
N ALA A 99 7.90 -7.46 7.71
CA ALA A 99 7.29 -6.39 6.92
C ALA A 99 8.06 -5.06 7.03
N LYS A 100 8.44 -4.68 8.25
CA LYS A 100 9.25 -3.46 8.46
C LYS A 100 10.58 -3.55 7.71
N THR A 101 11.27 -4.69 7.81
CA THR A 101 12.57 -4.88 7.17
C THR A 101 12.46 -4.77 5.65
N THR A 102 11.38 -5.29 5.06
CA THR A 102 11.19 -5.28 3.61
C THR A 102 10.75 -3.91 3.10
N PHE A 103 10.08 -3.09 3.92
CA PHE A 103 9.91 -1.66 3.65
C PHE A 103 11.24 -0.90 3.66
N ASP A 104 12.09 -1.14 4.66
CA ASP A 104 13.42 -0.51 4.74
C ASP A 104 14.28 -0.88 3.51
N LEU A 105 14.24 -2.15 3.09
CA LEU A 105 14.91 -2.62 1.87
C LEU A 105 14.35 -1.98 0.59
N ASN A 106 13.02 -1.89 0.46
CA ASN A 106 12.40 -1.23 -0.70
C ASN A 106 12.77 0.26 -0.76
N ALA A 107 12.88 0.93 0.38
CA ALA A 107 13.34 2.32 0.44
C ALA A 107 14.82 2.48 0.06
N ALA A 108 15.68 1.56 0.49
CA ALA A 108 17.13 1.63 0.23
C ALA A 108 17.52 1.19 -1.19
N GLU A 109 16.91 0.12 -1.70
CA GLU A 109 17.36 -0.55 -2.92
C GLU A 109 16.25 -0.75 -3.95
N GLY A 110 15.00 -0.46 -3.61
CA GLY A 110 13.85 -0.80 -4.46
C GLY A 110 13.90 -0.16 -5.84
N ASP A 111 14.44 1.05 -5.98
CA ASP A 111 14.55 1.71 -7.28
C ASP A 111 15.49 0.96 -8.23
N LEU A 112 16.58 0.40 -7.69
CA LEU A 112 17.50 -0.43 -8.47
C LEU A 112 16.84 -1.76 -8.85
N GLN A 113 16.10 -2.38 -7.92
CA GLN A 113 15.41 -3.63 -8.20
C GLN A 113 14.30 -3.44 -9.25
N ARG A 114 13.55 -2.33 -9.21
CA ARG A 114 12.54 -1.98 -10.23
C ARG A 114 13.15 -1.88 -11.63
N LYS A 115 14.34 -1.29 -11.79
CA LYS A 115 15.04 -1.26 -13.10
C LYS A 115 15.33 -2.65 -13.65
N ARG A 116 15.69 -3.61 -12.78
CA ARG A 116 16.00 -4.98 -13.18
C ARG A 116 14.79 -5.77 -13.67
N LEU A 117 13.57 -5.39 -13.25
CA LEU A 117 12.34 -6.08 -13.68
C LEU A 117 12.01 -5.84 -15.16
N LEU A 118 12.57 -4.79 -15.76
CA LEU A 118 12.31 -4.37 -17.14
C LEU A 118 13.50 -4.59 -18.08
N ALA A 119 14.61 -5.11 -17.55
CA ALA A 119 15.81 -5.49 -18.31
C ALA A 119 15.67 -6.91 -18.85
#